data_AF-A0A1J4J7G7-F1
#
_entry.id   AF-A0A1J4J7G7-F1
#
_cell.length_a   1.000
_cell.length_b   1.000
_cell.length_c   1.000
_cell.angle_alpha   90.00
_cell.angle_beta   90.00
_cell.angle_gamma   90.00
#
_symmetry.space_group_name_H-M   'P 1'
#
loop_
_entity.id
_entity.type
_entity.pdbx_description
1 polymer ?
#
loop_
_entity_poly.entity_id
_entity_poly.type
_entity_poly.pdbx_seq_one_letter_code
_entity_poly.pdbx_strand_id
1 'polypeptide(L)'
;MIIPLLFIIQEQIKYSSSGLYSRTLKPGSYTIECYGAQGGQAYDDNYLAGVGGKGAYAKGTMKINQESSVVIFRVGGKGISKPSGGADGGYNGGGKSGTDTLSGDDGSGSGGGASDVCWGSENYLNRILVASGGSGGALYCPGSPGGASTHLRRTKNYDVITGSANTESDGVKGVGGTGQNTILGSGNSGAGGGGGYVGGTGGERRTTGNDYDSVGSSGTSYISSNYFTETLLQDGTTSYGKEGNGEIILTINYECSNNCLDCTSSSNCITCSSGYLLYQGKCYTSCPSGSYKDSSTTCDSCNDKCTSCTISNDNCQTCAIGFVLYENFCYESCPSGYYLPDDNGQVCEKCNSNCLTCKTKESNCLTCHNNYYMYDNKCYLDCIELNDPKNNIYYGPDETNKKCLQCSIGCIQCSPYNICQKCDVEKYTLDSALGICFLTPTQFFSDSDEFSNSEIFTSSHAFSDSTYFSKSNVFSESSYFSESSGFSESSGFSESSGFSESSDFTESHNFSPSRRKLFSSRH
;
A
#
# COMPACT_ATOMS: atom_id res chain seq x y z
N MET A 1 -35.46 -10.87 -5.02
CA MET A 1 -34.36 -10.07 -4.43
C MET A 1 -34.26 -10.51 -2.98
N ILE A 2 -33.42 -11.52 -2.70
CA ILE A 2 -33.26 -12.10 -1.36
C ILE A 2 -32.00 -11.44 -0.79
N ILE A 3 -32.19 -10.58 0.21
CA ILE A 3 -31.11 -10.01 1.00
C ILE A 3 -30.54 -11.17 1.85
N PRO A 4 -29.28 -11.57 1.71
CA PRO A 4 -28.73 -12.53 2.64
C PRO A 4 -28.57 -11.81 3.98
N LEU A 5 -29.30 -12.26 5.01
CA LEU A 5 -28.91 -11.99 6.38
C LEU A 5 -27.51 -12.57 6.55
N LEU A 6 -26.51 -11.69 6.53
CA LEU A 6 -25.16 -12.01 6.96
C LEU A 6 -25.26 -12.31 8.46
N PHE A 7 -25.43 -13.59 8.82
CA PHE A 7 -25.19 -14.05 10.19
C PHE A 7 -23.69 -13.87 10.46
N ILE A 8 -23.30 -12.68 10.92
CA ILE A 8 -22.00 -12.49 11.53
C ILE A 8 -22.07 -13.30 12.83
N ILE A 9 -21.40 -14.46 12.85
CA ILE A 9 -21.23 -15.25 14.07
C ILE A 9 -20.33 -14.41 14.98
N GLN A 10 -20.93 -13.60 15.85
CA GLN A 10 -20.20 -12.93 16.92
C GLN A 10 -19.76 -13.98 17.92
N GLU A 11 -18.45 -14.10 18.16
CA GLU A 11 -17.92 -15.01 19.16
C GLU A 11 -18.33 -14.51 20.56
N GLN A 12 -18.94 -15.38 21.34
CA GLN A 12 -19.33 -15.10 22.72
C GLN A 12 -18.61 -16.02 23.69
N ILE A 13 -18.08 -15.43 24.75
CA ILE A 13 -17.47 -16.14 25.87
C ILE A 13 -18.30 -15.90 27.11
N LYS A 14 -18.67 -16.99 27.77
CA LYS A 14 -19.62 -16.99 28.87
C LYS A 14 -18.98 -17.53 30.15
N TYR A 15 -19.07 -16.77 31.23
CA TYR A 15 -18.60 -17.11 32.56
C TYR A 15 -19.78 -17.18 33.53
N SER A 16 -20.22 -18.38 33.90
CA SER A 16 -21.40 -18.60 34.77
C SER A 16 -21.08 -19.24 36.13
N SER A 17 -19.85 -19.74 36.31
CA SER A 17 -19.39 -20.25 37.59
C SER A 17 -18.84 -19.10 38.41
N SER A 18 -19.20 -19.06 39.70
CA SER A 18 -18.66 -18.07 40.63
C SER A 18 -17.15 -18.19 40.70
N GLY A 19 -16.45 -17.06 40.59
CA GLY A 19 -14.99 -17.04 40.65
C GLY A 19 -14.35 -15.89 39.88
N LEU A 20 -13.03 -15.95 39.81
CA LEU A 20 -12.16 -14.96 39.18
C LEU A 20 -11.63 -15.52 37.85
N TYR A 21 -11.68 -14.70 36.80
CA TYR A 21 -11.19 -15.01 35.46
C TYR A 21 -10.38 -13.83 34.93
N SER A 22 -9.50 -14.10 33.98
CA SER A 22 -8.76 -13.06 33.26
C SER A 22 -8.69 -13.39 31.78
N ARG A 23 -8.60 -12.35 30.95
CA ARG A 23 -8.37 -12.48 29.51
C ARG A 23 -7.60 -11.27 29.01
N THR A 24 -6.69 -11.51 28.08
CA THR A 24 -6.06 -10.45 27.30
C THR A 24 -6.93 -10.16 26.08
N LEU A 25 -7.46 -8.94 25.97
CA LEU A 25 -8.24 -8.49 24.83
C LEU A 25 -7.34 -7.73 23.85
N LYS A 26 -7.48 -8.02 22.57
CA LYS A 26 -6.77 -7.33 21.48
C LYS A 26 -7.43 -5.97 21.20
N PRO A 27 -6.79 -5.11 20.39
CA PRO A 27 -7.48 -3.99 19.78
C PRO A 27 -8.76 -4.45 19.07
N GLY A 28 -9.87 -3.74 19.27
CA GLY A 28 -11.18 -4.17 18.75
C GLY A 28 -12.37 -3.53 19.46
N SER A 29 -13.56 -4.06 19.18
CA SER A 29 -14.81 -3.68 19.85
C SER A 29 -15.40 -4.88 20.58
N TYR A 30 -15.82 -4.63 21.82
CA TYR A 30 -16.32 -5.66 22.72
C TYR A 30 -17.57 -5.17 23.43
N THR A 31 -18.55 -6.05 23.61
CA THR A 31 -19.72 -5.80 24.44
C THR A 31 -19.69 -6.75 25.62
N ILE A 32 -19.79 -6.19 26.83
CA ILE A 32 -19.74 -6.93 28.08
C ILE A 32 -21.10 -6.81 28.77
N GLU A 33 -21.66 -7.95 29.15
CA GLU A 33 -22.87 -8.03 29.95
C GLU A 33 -22.55 -8.73 31.28
N CYS A 34 -22.95 -8.11 32.38
CA CYS A 34 -22.76 -8.60 33.74
C CYS A 34 -24.12 -8.78 34.41
N TYR A 35 -24.28 -9.90 35.09
CA TYR A 35 -25.43 -10.22 35.92
C TYR A 35 -24.93 -10.47 37.33
N GLY A 36 -25.45 -9.74 38.32
CA GLY A 36 -25.14 -9.99 39.73
C GLY A 36 -25.77 -11.29 40.22
N ALA A 37 -25.32 -11.81 41.35
CA ALA A 37 -25.84 -13.05 41.89
C ALA A 37 -27.10 -12.86 42.75
N GLN A 38 -27.89 -13.93 42.85
CA GLN A 38 -29.05 -13.97 43.73
C GLN A 38 -28.63 -14.11 45.20
N GLY A 39 -29.40 -13.52 46.12
CA GLY A 39 -29.28 -13.81 47.55
C GLY A 39 -29.64 -15.25 47.93
N GLY A 40 -29.32 -15.62 49.16
CA GLY A 40 -29.68 -16.86 49.80
C GLY A 40 -31.15 -16.89 50.22
N GLN A 41 -31.68 -18.10 50.37
CA GLN A 41 -33.03 -18.36 50.86
C GLN A 41 -33.07 -18.35 52.39
N ALA A 42 -34.20 -17.96 52.96
CA ALA A 42 -34.53 -18.08 54.37
C ALA A 42 -35.48 -19.24 54.63
N TYR A 43 -35.39 -19.82 55.82
CA TYR A 43 -36.19 -20.96 56.26
C TYR A 43 -36.88 -20.67 57.60
N ASP A 44 -37.95 -21.42 57.84
CA ASP A 44 -38.78 -21.44 59.06
C ASP A 44 -39.13 -22.90 59.32
N ASP A 45 -38.64 -23.48 60.40
CA ASP A 45 -38.81 -24.91 60.68
C ASP A 45 -38.46 -25.82 59.47
N ASN A 46 -37.37 -25.52 58.75
CA ASN A 46 -36.93 -26.17 57.48
C ASN A 46 -37.82 -25.94 56.24
N TYR A 47 -38.90 -25.15 56.33
CA TYR A 47 -39.69 -24.75 55.17
C TYR A 47 -39.15 -23.46 54.55
N LEU A 48 -39.17 -23.35 53.23
CA LEU A 48 -38.77 -22.13 52.53
C LEU A 48 -39.69 -20.98 52.91
N ALA A 49 -39.14 -19.97 53.60
CA ALA A 49 -39.90 -18.84 54.11
C ALA A 49 -39.61 -17.52 53.37
N GLY A 50 -38.47 -17.42 52.68
CA GLY A 50 -38.12 -16.24 51.90
C GLY A 50 -37.15 -16.57 50.78
N VAL A 51 -37.41 -16.09 49.57
CA VAL A 51 -36.47 -16.25 48.44
C VAL A 51 -35.47 -15.11 48.43
N GLY A 52 -34.20 -15.39 48.14
CA GLY A 52 -33.20 -14.34 47.95
C GLY A 52 -33.50 -13.45 46.74
N GLY A 53 -33.16 -12.17 46.86
CA GLY A 53 -33.37 -11.19 45.80
C GLY A 53 -32.53 -11.52 44.58
N LYS A 54 -33.09 -11.33 43.37
CA LYS A 54 -32.39 -11.53 42.10
C LYS A 54 -31.28 -10.49 41.92
N GLY A 55 -30.19 -10.84 41.26
CA GLY A 55 -29.13 -9.86 40.95
C GLY A 55 -29.51 -8.89 39.83
N ALA A 56 -28.85 -7.73 39.80
CA ALA A 56 -29.02 -6.70 38.78
C ALA A 56 -28.31 -7.06 37.47
N TYR A 57 -28.48 -6.20 36.46
CA TYR A 57 -27.85 -6.31 35.16
C TYR A 57 -27.14 -5.02 34.76
N ALA A 58 -25.95 -5.17 34.18
CA ALA A 58 -25.15 -4.09 33.64
C ALA A 58 -24.55 -4.48 32.29
N LYS A 59 -24.64 -3.60 31.31
CA LYS A 59 -24.08 -3.80 29.97
C LYS A 59 -23.31 -2.58 29.52
N GLY A 60 -22.17 -2.81 28.87
CA GLY A 60 -21.36 -1.77 28.25
C GLY A 60 -20.70 -2.25 26.96
N THR A 61 -20.67 -1.40 25.93
CA THR A 61 -19.85 -1.59 24.73
C THR A 61 -18.60 -0.71 24.81
N MET A 62 -17.42 -1.32 24.63
CA MET A 62 -16.12 -0.64 24.70
C MET A 62 -15.31 -0.85 23.43
N LYS A 63 -14.42 0.10 23.16
CA LYS A 63 -13.43 0.04 22.08
C LYS A 63 -12.02 0.06 22.68
N ILE A 64 -11.18 -0.87 22.27
CA ILE A 64 -9.77 -0.96 22.66
C ILE A 64 -8.95 -0.52 21.45
N ASN A 65 -8.23 0.59 21.57
CA ASN A 65 -7.43 1.21 20.52
C ASN A 65 -5.94 1.29 20.87
N GLN A 66 -5.48 0.37 21.70
CA GLN A 66 -4.12 0.29 22.22
C GLN A 66 -3.68 -1.17 22.28
N GLU A 67 -2.42 -1.40 22.64
CA GLU A 67 -1.89 -2.75 22.81
C GLU A 67 -2.78 -3.62 23.71
N SER A 68 -2.66 -4.93 23.47
CA SER A 68 -3.53 -5.92 24.10
C SER A 68 -3.55 -5.73 25.62
N SER A 69 -4.76 -5.66 26.18
CA SER A 69 -4.97 -5.24 27.55
C SER A 69 -5.57 -6.38 28.37
N VAL A 70 -5.05 -6.58 29.58
CA VAL A 70 -5.58 -7.60 30.51
C VAL A 70 -6.86 -7.07 31.14
N VAL A 71 -7.92 -7.87 31.04
CA VAL A 71 -9.23 -7.61 31.66
C VAL A 71 -9.54 -8.74 32.62
N ILE A 72 -9.97 -8.36 33.82
CA ILE A 72 -10.33 -9.28 34.90
C ILE A 72 -11.85 -9.33 35.00
N PHE A 73 -12.40 -10.53 35.15
CA PHE A 73 -13.83 -10.76 35.33
C PHE A 73 -14.05 -11.49 36.66
N ARG A 74 -14.95 -10.98 37.49
CA ARG A 74 -15.39 -11.67 38.72
C ARG A 74 -16.85 -11.98 38.59
N VAL A 75 -17.19 -13.26 38.63
CA VAL A 75 -18.57 -13.73 38.58
C VAL A 75 -19.06 -13.92 40.00
N GLY A 76 -20.15 -13.25 40.37
CA GLY A 76 -20.77 -13.40 41.68
C GLY A 76 -21.33 -14.81 41.89
N GLY A 77 -21.10 -15.40 43.06
CA GLY A 77 -21.79 -16.54 43.60
C GLY A 77 -23.08 -16.17 44.34
N LYS A 78 -24.03 -17.11 44.27
CA LYS A 78 -25.29 -17.05 45.01
C LYS A 78 -25.02 -16.97 46.52
N GLY A 79 -25.83 -16.20 47.25
CA GLY A 79 -25.88 -16.26 48.70
C GLY A 79 -26.20 -17.67 49.21
N ILE A 80 -25.52 -18.09 50.27
CA ILE A 80 -25.72 -19.40 50.90
C ILE A 80 -27.10 -19.44 51.56
N SER A 81 -27.78 -20.58 51.39
CA SER A 81 -29.08 -20.88 51.96
C SER A 81 -28.86 -21.95 53.03
N LYS A 82 -29.16 -21.66 54.30
CA LYS A 82 -29.02 -22.59 55.42
C LYS A 82 -30.26 -22.50 56.33
N PRO A 83 -30.85 -23.65 56.72
CA PRO A 83 -31.96 -23.65 57.66
C PRO A 83 -31.60 -23.20 59.07
N SER A 84 -30.37 -23.42 59.52
CA SER A 84 -29.92 -22.99 60.84
C SER A 84 -28.48 -22.45 60.84
N GLY A 85 -28.19 -21.60 61.83
CA GLY A 85 -26.91 -20.91 61.99
C GLY A 85 -26.66 -19.79 60.97
N GLY A 86 -25.49 -19.16 61.06
CA GLY A 86 -25.07 -18.13 60.12
C GLY A 86 -24.59 -18.71 58.78
N ALA A 87 -24.85 -17.99 57.70
CA ALA A 87 -24.42 -18.31 56.34
C ALA A 87 -23.48 -17.23 55.80
N ASP A 88 -22.36 -17.65 55.21
CA ASP A 88 -21.46 -16.71 54.53
C ASP A 88 -22.14 -16.12 53.29
N GLY A 89 -21.83 -14.86 52.98
CA GLY A 89 -22.30 -14.20 51.77
C GLY A 89 -21.71 -14.82 50.52
N GLY A 90 -22.41 -14.64 49.39
CA GLY A 90 -21.91 -15.03 48.09
C GLY A 90 -20.67 -14.22 47.71
N TYR A 91 -19.69 -14.86 47.09
CA TYR A 91 -18.67 -14.13 46.34
C TYR A 91 -19.37 -13.28 45.24
N ASN A 92 -18.89 -12.15 44.76
CA ASN A 92 -17.90 -11.29 45.34
C ASN A 92 -18.58 -10.22 46.22
N GLY A 93 -18.41 -10.32 47.54
CA GLY A 93 -18.84 -9.27 48.47
C GLY A 93 -20.30 -9.32 48.92
N GLY A 94 -21.00 -10.44 48.85
CA GLY A 94 -22.28 -10.60 49.54
C GLY A 94 -22.10 -10.54 51.06
N GLY A 95 -23.06 -9.94 51.78
CA GLY A 95 -23.06 -9.88 53.23
C GLY A 95 -23.45 -11.21 53.87
N LYS A 96 -22.93 -11.50 55.06
CA LYS A 96 -23.30 -12.72 55.81
C LYS A 96 -24.72 -12.60 56.36
N SER A 97 -25.42 -13.72 56.51
CA SER A 97 -26.67 -13.73 57.27
C SER A 97 -26.40 -13.64 58.77
N GLY A 98 -27.38 -13.16 59.51
CA GLY A 98 -27.35 -13.23 60.97
C GLY A 98 -27.46 -14.69 61.43
N THR A 99 -26.93 -14.96 62.61
CA THR A 99 -26.99 -16.28 63.24
C THR A 99 -28.22 -16.35 64.15
N ASP A 100 -29.04 -17.39 63.98
CA ASP A 100 -29.99 -17.75 65.00
C ASP A 100 -29.31 -18.54 66.13
N THR A 101 -29.45 -18.06 67.37
CA THR A 101 -28.85 -18.63 68.57
C THR A 101 -29.87 -19.38 69.43
N LEU A 102 -31.13 -19.42 69.01
CA LEU A 102 -32.22 -20.17 69.65
C LEU A 102 -32.33 -21.58 69.04
N SER A 103 -33.03 -22.49 69.72
CA SER A 103 -33.33 -23.82 69.19
C SER A 103 -34.44 -23.71 68.14
N GLY A 104 -34.09 -23.85 66.86
CA GLY A 104 -35.00 -23.75 65.71
C GLY A 104 -34.21 -23.77 64.39
N ASP A 105 -34.87 -24.09 63.28
CA ASP A 105 -34.32 -24.03 61.92
C ASP A 105 -34.85 -22.79 61.17
N ASP A 106 -34.64 -21.61 61.79
CA ASP A 106 -35.21 -20.31 61.39
C ASP A 106 -34.13 -19.36 60.79
N GLY A 107 -33.31 -19.91 59.90
CA GLY A 107 -32.16 -19.25 59.29
C GLY A 107 -32.53 -18.20 58.25
N SER A 108 -31.86 -17.05 58.29
CA SER A 108 -31.96 -16.00 57.26
C SER A 108 -30.97 -16.24 56.11
N GLY A 109 -31.32 -15.74 54.91
CA GLY A 109 -30.47 -15.87 53.73
C GLY A 109 -29.29 -14.90 53.76
N SER A 110 -28.14 -15.32 53.23
CA SER A 110 -27.01 -14.39 53.04
C SER A 110 -27.13 -13.61 51.73
N GLY A 111 -26.40 -12.51 51.59
CA GLY A 111 -26.43 -11.68 50.38
C GLY A 111 -25.75 -12.35 49.19
N GLY A 112 -26.26 -12.10 47.98
CA GLY A 112 -25.60 -12.47 46.73
C GLY A 112 -24.45 -11.50 46.44
N GLY A 113 -23.38 -11.99 45.85
CA GLY A 113 -22.26 -11.12 45.49
C GLY A 113 -22.41 -10.47 44.11
N ALA A 114 -21.58 -9.47 43.88
CA ALA A 114 -21.55 -8.73 42.62
C ALA A 114 -20.79 -9.50 41.54
N SER A 115 -21.17 -9.26 40.28
CA SER A 115 -20.34 -9.59 39.13
C SER A 115 -19.73 -8.30 38.58
N ASP A 116 -18.43 -8.28 38.33
CA ASP A 116 -17.76 -7.09 37.85
C ASP A 116 -16.59 -7.36 36.89
N VAL A 117 -16.17 -6.29 36.23
CA VAL A 117 -15.04 -6.25 35.33
C VAL A 117 -14.05 -5.19 35.80
N CYS A 118 -12.78 -5.57 35.88
CA CYS A 118 -11.69 -4.64 36.15
C CYS A 118 -10.72 -4.54 34.97
N TRP A 119 -10.21 -3.32 34.75
CA TRP A 119 -9.19 -3.05 33.75
C TRP A 119 -7.78 -3.19 34.36
N GLY A 120 -6.92 -4.03 33.78
CA GLY A 120 -5.51 -4.16 34.10
C GLY A 120 -5.15 -4.92 35.38
N SER A 121 -5.95 -4.82 36.46
CA SER A 121 -5.69 -5.57 37.70
C SER A 121 -6.95 -5.88 38.52
N GLU A 122 -6.83 -6.78 39.49
CA GLU A 122 -7.93 -7.24 40.36
C GLU A 122 -8.37 -6.20 41.40
N ASN A 123 -7.66 -5.06 41.51
CA ASN A 123 -7.96 -4.03 42.49
C ASN A 123 -9.39 -3.47 42.28
N TYR A 124 -10.17 -3.37 43.36
CA TYR A 124 -11.54 -2.84 43.32
C TYR A 124 -11.65 -1.38 42.84
N LEU A 125 -10.55 -0.62 42.88
CA LEU A 125 -10.46 0.72 42.30
C LEU A 125 -10.47 0.72 40.77
N ASN A 126 -10.11 -0.40 40.15
CA ASN A 126 -10.06 -0.55 38.69
C ASN A 126 -11.33 -1.15 38.10
N ARG A 127 -12.41 -1.24 38.89
CA ARG A 127 -13.72 -1.69 38.41
C ARG A 127 -14.27 -0.70 37.39
N ILE A 128 -14.64 -1.21 36.22
CA ILE A 128 -15.20 -0.42 35.12
C ILE A 128 -16.68 -0.75 34.86
N LEU A 129 -17.13 -1.94 35.25
CA LEU A 129 -18.51 -2.42 35.10
C LEU A 129 -18.88 -3.31 36.29
N VAL A 130 -20.01 -3.06 36.95
CA VAL A 130 -20.48 -3.83 38.12
C VAL A 130 -21.98 -4.04 38.02
N ALA A 131 -22.43 -5.29 38.14
CA ALA A 131 -23.81 -5.67 38.37
C ALA A 131 -23.96 -6.18 39.81
N SER A 132 -24.83 -5.51 40.59
CA SER A 132 -24.99 -5.79 42.02
C SER A 132 -25.72 -7.10 42.30
N GLY A 133 -25.37 -7.74 43.42
CA GLY A 133 -26.10 -8.87 43.95
C GLY A 133 -27.36 -8.45 44.70
N GLY A 134 -28.35 -9.34 44.73
CA GLY A 134 -29.53 -9.18 45.58
C GLY A 134 -29.23 -9.52 47.04
N SER A 135 -30.05 -9.02 47.97
CA SER A 135 -29.92 -9.39 49.38
C SER A 135 -30.54 -10.76 49.67
N GLY A 136 -30.19 -11.33 50.83
CA GLY A 136 -30.82 -12.55 51.31
C GLY A 136 -32.30 -12.36 51.63
N GLY A 137 -33.07 -13.45 51.53
CA GLY A 137 -34.43 -13.49 52.04
C GLY A 137 -34.46 -13.49 53.57
N ALA A 138 -35.59 -13.11 54.14
CA ALA A 138 -35.90 -13.25 55.55
C ALA A 138 -37.30 -13.86 55.73
N LEU A 139 -37.71 -14.14 56.97
CA LEU A 139 -38.97 -14.83 57.23
C LEU A 139 -40.16 -14.12 56.58
N TYR A 140 -40.84 -14.83 55.68
CA TYR A 140 -41.99 -14.37 54.89
C TYR A 140 -41.74 -13.13 54.02
N CYS A 141 -40.48 -12.72 53.87
CA CYS A 141 -40.09 -11.54 53.12
C CYS A 141 -39.02 -11.90 52.08
N PRO A 142 -39.29 -11.73 50.78
CA PRO A 142 -38.28 -11.96 49.77
C PRO A 142 -37.16 -10.93 49.88
N GLY A 143 -35.95 -11.35 49.53
CA GLY A 143 -34.78 -10.49 49.47
C GLY A 143 -34.94 -9.36 48.45
N SER A 144 -34.24 -8.27 48.70
CA SER A 144 -34.21 -7.09 47.86
C SER A 144 -33.49 -7.40 46.55
N PRO A 145 -34.10 -7.14 45.39
CA PRO A 145 -33.45 -7.33 44.09
C PRO A 145 -32.25 -6.39 43.96
N GLY A 146 -31.22 -6.81 43.23
CA GLY A 146 -30.01 -6.04 42.93
C GLY A 146 -30.37 -4.65 42.41
N GLY A 147 -29.76 -3.63 42.98
CA GLY A 147 -30.01 -2.24 42.62
C GLY A 147 -29.22 -1.81 41.39
N ALA A 148 -29.84 -0.97 40.56
CA ALA A 148 -29.16 -0.23 39.50
C ALA A 148 -28.32 0.91 40.13
N SER A 149 -28.66 2.17 39.90
CA SER A 149 -27.98 3.33 40.49
C SER A 149 -28.31 3.57 41.96
N THR A 150 -29.34 2.90 42.50
CA THR A 150 -29.80 3.05 43.89
C THR A 150 -29.90 1.70 44.58
N HIS A 151 -29.70 1.70 45.90
CA HIS A 151 -29.99 0.54 46.74
C HIS A 151 -31.49 0.30 46.75
N LEU A 152 -31.89 -0.97 46.72
CA LEU A 152 -33.29 -1.38 46.81
C LEU A 152 -33.53 -2.11 48.12
N ARG A 153 -34.73 -1.95 48.64
CA ARG A 153 -35.24 -2.66 49.82
C ARG A 153 -36.62 -3.23 49.52
N ARG A 154 -36.85 -4.47 49.96
CA ARG A 154 -38.13 -5.14 49.80
C ARG A 154 -39.02 -4.99 51.03
N THR A 155 -40.31 -4.75 50.82
CA THR A 155 -41.32 -4.75 51.89
C THR A 155 -42.01 -6.12 52.00
N LYS A 156 -42.75 -6.33 53.09
CA LYS A 156 -43.58 -7.53 53.31
C LYS A 156 -44.65 -7.73 52.23
N ASN A 157 -45.10 -6.65 51.60
CA ASN A 157 -46.11 -6.67 50.53
C ASN A 157 -45.51 -6.84 49.13
N TYR A 158 -44.24 -7.23 49.03
CA TYR A 158 -43.50 -7.40 47.79
C TYR A 158 -43.16 -6.10 47.04
N ASP A 159 -43.50 -4.93 47.59
CA ASP A 159 -43.11 -3.62 47.05
C ASP A 159 -41.60 -3.40 47.15
N VAL A 160 -41.09 -2.54 46.26
CA VAL A 160 -39.68 -2.16 46.21
C VAL A 160 -39.55 -0.66 46.50
N ILE A 161 -38.75 -0.33 47.49
CA ILE A 161 -38.43 1.05 47.90
C ILE A 161 -36.92 1.28 47.87
N THR A 162 -36.49 2.52 48.00
CA THR A 162 -35.06 2.85 48.12
C THR A 162 -34.51 2.35 49.46
N GLY A 163 -33.40 1.62 49.40
CA GLY A 163 -32.68 1.10 50.55
C GLY A 163 -31.55 2.01 51.03
N SER A 164 -30.81 1.53 52.03
CA SER A 164 -29.67 2.23 52.61
C SER A 164 -28.34 1.61 52.16
N ALA A 165 -27.31 2.43 52.08
CA ALA A 165 -25.94 1.99 51.85
C ALA A 165 -25.31 1.48 53.15
N ASN A 166 -24.50 0.43 53.06
CA ASN A 166 -23.62 0.07 54.16
C ASN A 166 -22.45 1.09 54.22
N THR A 167 -22.41 1.94 55.25
CA THR A 167 -21.28 2.84 55.49
C THR A 167 -20.11 2.02 56.04
N GLU A 168 -19.17 1.66 55.15
CA GLU A 168 -17.82 1.16 55.46
C GLU A 168 -17.68 0.24 56.68
N SER A 169 -17.85 -1.07 56.49
CA SER A 169 -17.16 -2.05 57.31
C SER A 169 -15.84 -2.43 56.63
N ASP A 170 -14.72 -2.02 57.22
CA ASP A 170 -13.36 -2.50 56.95
C ASP A 170 -12.65 -2.08 55.64
N GLY A 171 -12.96 -0.92 55.06
CA GLY A 171 -12.15 -0.37 53.96
C GLY A 171 -12.20 -1.16 52.63
N VAL A 172 -13.16 -2.08 52.46
CA VAL A 172 -13.37 -2.82 51.21
C VAL A 172 -14.58 -2.25 50.45
N LYS A 173 -14.32 -1.63 49.29
CA LYS A 173 -15.38 -1.14 48.40
C LYS A 173 -16.23 -2.30 47.87
N GLY A 174 -17.55 -2.28 48.11
CA GLY A 174 -18.51 -3.15 47.43
C GLY A 174 -19.03 -4.36 48.20
N VAL A 175 -18.75 -4.47 49.50
CA VAL A 175 -19.21 -5.58 50.35
C VAL A 175 -20.53 -5.25 51.05
N GLY A 176 -21.49 -6.16 50.98
CA GLY A 176 -22.78 -6.08 51.66
C GLY A 176 -22.65 -6.25 53.18
N GLY A 177 -23.51 -5.59 53.93
CA GLY A 177 -23.52 -5.65 55.39
C GLY A 177 -24.00 -6.99 55.93
N THR A 178 -23.43 -7.40 57.06
CA THR A 178 -23.85 -8.59 57.80
C THR A 178 -25.19 -8.36 58.50
N GLY A 179 -26.10 -9.33 58.38
CA GLY A 179 -27.38 -9.29 59.10
C GLY A 179 -27.20 -9.49 60.61
N GLN A 180 -28.10 -8.92 61.41
CA GLN A 180 -28.01 -8.99 62.87
C GLN A 180 -28.43 -10.36 63.44
N ASN A 181 -27.75 -10.82 64.49
CA ASN A 181 -28.07 -12.06 65.19
C ASN A 181 -29.34 -11.92 66.05
N THR A 182 -30.01 -13.04 66.35
CA THR A 182 -31.10 -13.09 67.32
C THR A 182 -30.60 -12.84 68.76
N ILE A 183 -31.47 -12.32 69.63
CA ILE A 183 -31.27 -12.26 71.09
C ILE A 183 -32.42 -13.04 71.75
N LEU A 184 -32.13 -13.73 72.87
CA LEU A 184 -33.08 -14.55 73.64
C LEU A 184 -34.49 -13.92 73.69
N GLY A 185 -35.47 -14.60 73.08
CA GLY A 185 -36.89 -14.19 73.07
C GLY A 185 -37.38 -13.47 71.80
N SER A 186 -36.57 -13.34 70.75
CA SER A 186 -36.98 -12.76 69.45
C SER A 186 -36.71 -13.74 68.29
N GLY A 187 -37.77 -14.13 67.57
CA GLY A 187 -37.71 -15.16 66.53
C GLY A 187 -37.46 -14.59 65.14
N ASN A 188 -36.20 -14.25 64.82
CA ASN A 188 -35.52 -14.38 63.50
C ASN A 188 -34.29 -13.47 63.37
N SER A 189 -33.26 -14.01 62.72
CA SER A 189 -32.04 -13.27 62.35
C SER A 189 -32.24 -12.38 61.13
N GLY A 190 -31.42 -11.33 60.99
CA GLY A 190 -31.43 -10.46 59.82
C GLY A 190 -30.68 -11.05 58.64
N ALA A 191 -31.16 -10.81 57.42
CA ALA A 191 -30.55 -11.27 56.18
C ALA A 191 -29.29 -10.48 55.79
N GLY A 192 -28.41 -11.09 55.00
CA GLY A 192 -27.23 -10.41 54.47
C GLY A 192 -27.55 -9.42 53.35
N GLY A 193 -26.88 -8.26 53.35
CA GLY A 193 -26.98 -7.25 52.29
C GLY A 193 -26.30 -7.70 50.98
N GLY A 194 -26.79 -7.21 49.84
CA GLY A 194 -26.20 -7.55 48.53
C GLY A 194 -24.84 -6.88 48.29
N GLY A 195 -23.94 -7.58 47.60
CA GLY A 195 -22.68 -7.00 47.12
C GLY A 195 -22.89 -6.05 45.93
N GLY A 196 -21.94 -5.16 45.66
CA GLY A 196 -22.09 -4.19 44.56
C GLY A 196 -20.89 -3.28 44.37
N TYR A 197 -21.10 -2.17 43.66
CA TYR A 197 -20.15 -1.06 43.65
C TYR A 197 -20.09 -0.42 45.04
N VAL A 198 -21.28 -0.16 45.60
CA VAL A 198 -21.52 0.07 47.03
C VAL A 198 -22.39 -1.09 47.54
N GLY A 199 -22.00 -1.70 48.65
CA GLY A 199 -22.78 -2.77 49.26
C GLY A 199 -24.05 -2.27 49.93
N GLY A 200 -25.07 -3.12 49.99
CA GLY A 200 -26.30 -2.85 50.74
C GLY A 200 -26.15 -3.15 52.23
N THR A 201 -26.95 -2.49 53.07
CA THR A 201 -27.00 -2.81 54.51
C THR A 201 -27.50 -4.24 54.77
N GLY A 202 -27.02 -4.86 55.85
CA GLY A 202 -27.64 -6.07 56.39
C GLY A 202 -29.01 -5.77 57.00
N GLY A 203 -29.84 -6.80 57.13
CA GLY A 203 -31.13 -6.71 57.80
C GLY A 203 -30.99 -6.60 59.32
N GLU A 204 -31.93 -5.93 59.95
CA GLU A 204 -31.99 -5.81 61.42
C GLU A 204 -32.58 -7.05 62.07
N ARG A 205 -32.38 -7.22 63.38
CA ARG A 205 -33.07 -8.28 64.13
C ARG A 205 -34.57 -8.00 64.17
N ARG A 206 -35.37 -9.06 64.19
CA ARG A 206 -36.83 -8.91 64.34
C ARG A 206 -37.16 -8.35 65.73
N THR A 207 -37.78 -7.17 65.78
CA THR A 207 -38.50 -6.68 66.97
C THR A 207 -40.01 -6.76 66.70
N THR A 208 -40.84 -6.89 67.75
CA THR A 208 -42.28 -7.14 67.60
C THR A 208 -42.96 -6.05 66.76
N GLY A 209 -43.29 -6.36 65.49
CA GLY A 209 -44.13 -5.54 64.63
C GLY A 209 -43.71 -5.42 63.16
N ASN A 210 -42.40 -5.50 62.83
CA ASN A 210 -41.90 -5.20 61.48
C ASN A 210 -40.99 -6.29 60.91
N ASP A 211 -41.59 -7.34 60.32
CA ASP A 211 -40.83 -8.46 59.73
C ASP A 211 -39.94 -8.03 58.55
N TYR A 212 -40.30 -6.96 57.82
CA TYR A 212 -39.55 -6.47 56.66
C TYR A 212 -38.21 -5.82 57.03
N ASP A 213 -38.01 -5.43 58.30
CA ASP A 213 -36.76 -4.82 58.73
C ASP A 213 -35.59 -5.81 58.75
N SER A 214 -35.92 -7.11 58.79
CA SER A 214 -34.98 -8.21 58.72
C SER A 214 -34.43 -8.49 57.32
N VAL A 215 -34.95 -7.86 56.27
CA VAL A 215 -34.41 -7.98 54.91
C VAL A 215 -33.29 -6.95 54.70
N GLY A 216 -32.13 -7.41 54.23
CA GLY A 216 -31.03 -6.53 53.84
C GLY A 216 -31.34 -5.69 52.60
N SER A 217 -30.64 -4.57 52.42
CA SER A 217 -30.69 -3.80 51.17
C SER A 217 -29.84 -4.49 50.10
N SER A 218 -30.19 -4.31 48.84
CA SER A 218 -29.36 -4.72 47.70
C SER A 218 -28.08 -3.89 47.60
N GLY A 219 -27.07 -4.36 46.86
CA GLY A 219 -25.99 -3.47 46.43
C GLY A 219 -26.42 -2.52 45.31
N THR A 220 -25.51 -1.64 44.88
CA THR A 220 -25.65 -0.80 43.66
C THR A 220 -24.76 -1.27 42.53
N SER A 221 -25.22 -1.08 41.30
CA SER A 221 -24.48 -1.33 40.07
C SER A 221 -23.70 -0.08 39.65
N TYR A 222 -22.72 -0.23 38.75
CA TYR A 222 -21.87 0.86 38.30
C TYR A 222 -21.36 0.61 36.88
N ILE A 223 -21.26 1.69 36.09
CA ILE A 223 -20.62 1.68 34.77
C ILE A 223 -19.73 2.92 34.68
N SER A 224 -18.48 2.74 34.27
CA SER A 224 -17.55 3.83 34.02
C SER A 224 -17.74 4.41 32.61
N SER A 225 -18.10 5.69 32.53
CA SER A 225 -18.25 6.41 31.26
C SER A 225 -16.93 6.59 30.49
N ASN A 226 -15.78 6.34 31.12
CA ASN A 226 -14.46 6.47 30.48
C ASN A 226 -14.12 5.27 29.57
N TYR A 227 -14.80 4.14 29.76
CA TYR A 227 -14.50 2.89 29.04
C TYR A 227 -15.61 2.48 28.07
N PHE A 228 -16.86 2.92 28.31
CA PHE A 228 -18.04 2.44 27.58
C PHE A 228 -18.77 3.58 26.88
N THR A 229 -19.17 3.35 25.62
CA THR A 229 -19.91 4.31 24.79
C THR A 229 -21.42 4.07 24.81
N GLU A 230 -21.83 2.80 24.79
CA GLU A 230 -23.23 2.37 24.93
C GLU A 230 -23.38 1.64 26.26
N THR A 231 -24.32 2.07 27.10
CA THR A 231 -24.47 1.53 28.45
C THR A 231 -25.92 1.26 28.80
N LEU A 232 -26.15 0.24 29.62
CA LEU A 232 -27.47 -0.10 30.14
C LEU A 232 -27.35 -0.67 31.56
N LEU A 233 -28.12 -0.11 32.50
CA LEU A 233 -28.29 -0.64 33.85
C LEU A 233 -29.76 -1.01 34.04
N GLN A 234 -30.01 -2.19 34.60
CA GLN A 234 -31.34 -2.65 34.97
C GLN A 234 -31.27 -3.27 36.36
N ASP A 235 -32.25 -2.95 37.20
CA ASP A 235 -32.36 -3.60 38.50
C ASP A 235 -32.90 -5.03 38.38
N GLY A 236 -32.79 -5.79 39.47
CA GLY A 236 -33.21 -7.18 39.54
C GLY A 236 -34.73 -7.42 39.54
N THR A 237 -35.56 -6.37 39.47
CA THR A 237 -37.04 -6.52 39.35
C THR A 237 -37.47 -6.78 37.91
N THR A 238 -36.65 -6.35 36.94
CA THR A 238 -36.94 -6.45 35.52
C THR A 238 -36.78 -7.88 35.00
N SER A 239 -37.08 -8.09 33.71
CA SER A 239 -36.80 -9.36 33.03
C SER A 239 -35.32 -9.75 33.01
N TYR A 240 -34.40 -8.83 33.35
CA TYR A 240 -32.96 -9.08 33.43
C TYR A 240 -32.50 -9.63 34.78
N GLY A 241 -33.40 -9.72 35.78
CA GLY A 241 -33.06 -10.18 37.12
C GLY A 241 -32.51 -11.61 37.12
N LYS A 242 -31.29 -11.79 37.65
CA LYS A 242 -30.58 -13.07 37.63
C LYS A 242 -30.84 -13.91 38.88
N GLU A 243 -31.20 -15.18 38.66
CA GLU A 243 -31.26 -16.21 39.69
C GLU A 243 -29.98 -17.06 39.72
N GLY A 244 -29.65 -17.62 40.89
CA GLY A 244 -28.44 -18.42 41.07
C GLY A 244 -27.16 -17.58 41.13
N ASN A 245 -26.07 -18.13 40.62
CA ASN A 245 -24.84 -17.36 40.42
C ASN A 245 -25.07 -16.25 39.40
N GLY A 246 -24.26 -15.21 39.53
CA GLY A 246 -24.06 -14.20 38.52
C GLY A 246 -23.49 -14.80 37.23
N GLU A 247 -23.33 -13.94 36.24
CA GLU A 247 -22.89 -14.34 34.92
C GLU A 247 -22.21 -13.16 34.23
N ILE A 248 -21.16 -13.43 33.47
CA ILE A 248 -20.54 -12.44 32.60
C ILE A 248 -20.49 -13.00 31.18
N ILE A 249 -20.97 -12.22 30.21
CA ILE A 249 -20.95 -12.54 28.79
C ILE A 249 -20.09 -11.49 28.09
N LEU A 250 -18.98 -11.93 27.50
CA LEU A 250 -18.13 -11.13 26.63
C LEU A 250 -18.46 -11.46 25.18
N THR A 251 -19.00 -10.50 24.45
CA THR A 251 -19.22 -10.58 23.00
C THR A 251 -18.10 -9.85 22.28
N ILE A 252 -17.42 -10.55 21.38
CA ILE A 252 -16.41 -9.97 20.50
C ILE A 252 -17.13 -9.45 19.26
N ASN A 253 -17.29 -8.12 19.15
CA ASN A 253 -17.95 -7.52 18.00
C ASN A 253 -17.05 -7.58 16.77
N TYR A 254 -15.78 -7.22 16.94
CA TYR A 254 -14.69 -7.47 15.99
C TYR A 254 -13.35 -7.28 16.71
N GLU A 255 -12.33 -8.03 16.29
CA GLU A 255 -10.92 -7.76 16.64
C GLU A 255 -10.22 -7.14 15.44
N CYS A 256 -9.32 -6.20 15.67
CA CYS A 256 -8.49 -5.64 14.62
C CYS A 256 -7.56 -6.69 14.03
N SER A 257 -7.21 -6.53 12.75
CA SER A 257 -6.22 -7.36 12.07
C SER A 257 -4.86 -7.30 12.76
N ASN A 258 -4.00 -8.28 12.50
CA ASN A 258 -2.63 -8.29 13.02
C ASN A 258 -1.90 -6.97 12.76
N ASN A 259 -1.13 -6.52 13.75
CA ASN A 259 -0.32 -5.29 13.70
C ASN A 259 -1.14 -3.99 13.55
N CYS A 260 -2.43 -4.03 13.86
CA CYS A 260 -3.31 -2.87 13.89
C CYS A 260 -3.65 -2.49 15.35
N LEU A 261 -3.48 -1.21 15.71
CA LEU A 261 -3.82 -0.66 17.02
C LEU A 261 -5.23 -0.07 17.09
N ASP A 262 -5.75 0.46 15.98
CA ASP A 262 -7.12 0.99 15.92
C ASP A 262 -7.77 0.64 14.58
N CYS A 263 -9.02 0.17 14.61
CA CYS A 263 -9.76 -0.26 13.44
C CYS A 263 -11.27 0.05 13.55
N THR A 264 -11.93 0.18 12.40
CA THR A 264 -13.40 0.30 12.29
C THR A 264 -14.09 -1.05 12.11
N SER A 265 -13.34 -2.06 11.65
CA SER A 265 -13.78 -3.44 11.47
C SER A 265 -12.56 -4.36 11.48
N SER A 266 -12.78 -5.67 11.47
CA SER A 266 -11.69 -6.67 11.46
C SER A 266 -10.77 -6.59 10.23
N SER A 267 -11.21 -5.93 9.15
CA SER A 267 -10.46 -5.80 7.90
C SER A 267 -10.04 -4.37 7.55
N ASN A 268 -10.37 -3.38 8.40
CA ASN A 268 -10.08 -1.97 8.10
C ASN A 268 -9.41 -1.28 9.28
N CYS A 269 -8.09 -1.26 9.23
CA CYS A 269 -7.21 -0.58 10.17
C CYS A 269 -7.11 0.93 9.89
N ILE A 270 -7.09 1.72 10.96
CA ILE A 270 -6.90 3.16 10.95
C ILE A 270 -5.48 3.52 11.41
N THR A 271 -4.91 2.74 12.34
CA THR A 271 -3.59 3.02 12.91
C THR A 271 -2.83 1.73 13.16
N CYS A 272 -1.63 1.64 12.58
CA CYS A 272 -0.77 0.47 12.73
C CYS A 272 0.07 0.51 14.01
N SER A 273 0.45 -0.67 14.49
CA SER A 273 1.44 -0.82 15.56
C SER A 273 2.79 -0.22 15.15
N SER A 274 3.60 0.13 16.14
CA SER A 274 4.94 0.69 15.90
C SER A 274 5.77 -0.21 14.98
N GLY A 275 6.44 0.39 14.00
CA GLY A 275 7.24 -0.32 12.99
C GLY A 275 6.47 -0.82 11.77
N TYR A 276 5.14 -0.62 11.71
CA TYR A 276 4.31 -0.97 10.57
C TYR A 276 3.77 0.27 9.85
N LEU A 277 3.53 0.12 8.55
CA LEU A 277 3.03 1.16 7.66
C LEU A 277 1.60 0.86 7.23
N LEU A 278 0.74 1.88 7.27
CA LEU A 278 -0.66 1.76 6.87
C LEU A 278 -0.79 1.88 5.35
N TYR A 279 -1.44 0.91 4.72
CA TYR A 279 -1.81 0.94 3.31
C TYR A 279 -3.20 0.32 3.12
N GLN A 280 -4.15 1.07 2.58
CA GLN A 280 -5.50 0.60 2.23
C GLN A 280 -6.18 -0.20 3.36
N GLY A 281 -6.12 0.30 4.59
CA GLY A 281 -6.75 -0.33 5.76
C GLY A 281 -6.01 -1.56 6.32
N LYS A 282 -4.75 -1.80 5.91
CA LYS A 282 -3.91 -2.90 6.40
C LYS A 282 -2.53 -2.41 6.79
N CYS A 283 -1.87 -3.18 7.65
CA CYS A 283 -0.55 -2.85 8.18
C CYS A 283 0.53 -3.76 7.60
N TYR A 284 1.57 -3.16 7.04
CA TYR A 284 2.68 -3.86 6.37
C TYR A 284 4.03 -3.47 6.99
N THR A 285 5.02 -4.36 6.92
CA THR A 285 6.39 -4.07 7.36
C THR A 285 7.15 -3.18 6.38
N SER A 286 6.78 -3.22 5.10
CA SER A 286 7.25 -2.35 4.03
C SER A 286 6.11 -2.06 3.06
N CYS A 287 6.20 -0.95 2.33
CA CYS A 287 5.17 -0.60 1.36
C CYS A 287 5.06 -1.68 0.27
N PRO A 288 3.84 -2.17 -0.04
CA PRO A 288 3.62 -3.12 -1.12
C PRO A 288 4.14 -2.61 -2.47
N SER A 289 4.35 -3.52 -3.43
CA SER A 289 4.72 -3.14 -4.81
C SER A 289 3.74 -2.13 -5.41
N GLY A 290 4.26 -1.13 -6.12
CA GLY A 290 3.47 -0.02 -6.65
C GLY A 290 3.09 1.04 -5.62
N SER A 291 3.72 1.03 -4.43
CA SER A 291 3.57 2.06 -3.42
C SER A 291 4.92 2.42 -2.80
N TYR A 292 5.00 3.60 -2.19
CA TYR A 292 6.18 4.11 -1.53
C TYR A 292 5.84 4.63 -0.13
N LYS A 293 6.84 4.71 0.73
CA LYS A 293 6.68 5.26 2.07
C LYS A 293 6.70 6.78 1.98
N ASP A 294 5.60 7.43 2.38
CA ASP A 294 5.58 8.88 2.57
C ASP A 294 6.40 9.25 3.82
N SER A 295 6.69 10.53 4.02
CA SER A 295 7.32 11.13 5.21
C SER A 295 6.70 10.72 6.56
N SER A 296 5.54 10.06 6.53
CA SER A 296 4.76 9.58 7.66
C SER A 296 4.90 8.06 7.88
N THR A 297 3.93 7.45 8.57
CA THR A 297 3.78 6.01 8.80
C THR A 297 2.79 5.36 7.83
N THR A 298 2.51 6.00 6.68
CA THR A 298 1.62 5.49 5.64
C THR A 298 2.40 5.16 4.37
N CYS A 299 1.81 4.29 3.54
CA CYS A 299 2.24 4.08 2.18
C CYS A 299 1.26 4.76 1.23
N ASP A 300 1.77 5.39 0.19
CA ASP A 300 0.99 6.00 -0.88
C ASP A 300 1.28 5.30 -2.20
N SER A 301 0.27 5.24 -3.06
CA SER A 301 0.40 4.61 -4.38
C SER A 301 1.28 5.45 -5.30
N CYS A 302 2.05 4.77 -6.16
CA CYS A 302 2.78 5.43 -7.24
C CYS A 302 1.81 6.04 -8.25
N ASN A 303 2.30 6.98 -9.06
CA ASN A 303 1.59 7.46 -10.24
C ASN A 303 1.32 6.29 -11.21
N ASP A 304 0.18 6.31 -11.90
CA ASP A 304 -0.23 5.27 -12.85
C ASP A 304 0.77 5.03 -13.99
N LYS A 305 1.64 6.01 -14.28
CA LYS A 305 2.74 5.86 -15.26
C LYS A 305 3.89 4.99 -14.76
N CYS A 306 3.86 4.57 -13.50
CA CYS A 306 5.00 3.97 -12.81
C CYS A 306 4.63 2.62 -12.19
N THR A 307 5.49 1.62 -12.41
CA THR A 307 5.33 0.31 -11.79
C THR A 307 5.91 0.29 -10.37
N SER A 308 6.94 1.10 -10.12
CA SER A 308 7.52 1.32 -8.79
C SER A 308 8.08 2.74 -8.65
N CYS A 309 8.01 3.29 -7.44
CA CYS A 309 8.46 4.64 -7.09
C CYS A 309 9.11 4.65 -5.69
N THR A 310 9.84 5.72 -5.35
CA THR A 310 10.64 5.75 -4.11
C THR A 310 10.42 6.98 -3.23
N ILE A 311 10.78 8.18 -3.73
CA ILE A 311 10.78 9.42 -2.94
C ILE A 311 9.41 10.11 -2.98
N SER A 312 8.74 10.05 -4.13
CA SER A 312 7.42 10.62 -4.39
C SER A 312 6.67 9.71 -5.36
N ASN A 313 5.36 9.93 -5.51
CA ASN A 313 4.53 9.17 -6.45
C ASN A 313 5.04 9.22 -7.90
N ASP A 314 5.68 10.33 -8.29
CA ASP A 314 6.22 10.57 -9.64
C ASP A 314 7.72 10.24 -9.77
N ASN A 315 8.42 9.92 -8.66
CA ASN A 315 9.83 9.52 -8.69
C ASN A 315 9.95 8.01 -8.89
N CYS A 316 9.96 7.63 -10.15
CA CYS A 316 9.78 6.26 -10.61
C CYS A 316 11.11 5.55 -10.82
N GLN A 317 11.19 4.31 -10.37
CA GLN A 317 12.31 3.41 -10.69
C GLN A 317 12.06 2.64 -11.98
N THR A 318 10.80 2.31 -12.26
CA THR A 318 10.38 1.60 -13.47
C THR A 318 9.05 2.15 -13.96
N CYS A 319 8.88 2.20 -15.27
CA CYS A 319 7.68 2.74 -15.90
C CYS A 319 6.67 1.63 -16.22
N ALA A 320 5.39 1.98 -16.22
CA ALA A 320 4.33 1.12 -16.71
C ALA A 320 4.50 0.86 -18.22
N ILE A 321 3.83 -0.17 -18.74
CA ILE A 321 3.84 -0.50 -20.16
C ILE A 321 3.38 0.71 -20.99
N GLY A 322 4.14 1.05 -22.03
CA GLY A 322 3.87 2.20 -22.89
C GLY A 322 4.55 3.51 -22.47
N PHE A 323 5.29 3.52 -21.36
CA PHE A 323 6.06 4.68 -20.90
C PHE A 323 7.57 4.38 -20.82
N VAL A 324 8.38 5.43 -20.94
CA VAL A 324 9.85 5.41 -20.90
C VAL A 324 10.39 6.27 -19.75
N LEU A 325 11.46 5.80 -19.12
CA LEU A 325 12.12 6.37 -17.96
C LEU A 325 13.20 7.37 -18.38
N TYR A 326 13.09 8.59 -17.88
CA TYR A 326 14.11 9.64 -17.99
C TYR A 326 14.23 10.39 -16.66
N GLU A 327 15.42 10.42 -16.07
CA GLU A 327 15.72 11.09 -14.79
C GLU A 327 14.77 10.74 -13.64
N ASN A 328 14.35 9.47 -13.55
CA ASN A 328 13.36 8.96 -12.59
C ASN A 328 11.91 9.44 -12.82
N PHE A 329 11.58 9.91 -14.02
CA PHE A 329 10.21 10.24 -14.42
C PHE A 329 9.81 9.42 -15.65
N CYS A 330 8.53 9.08 -15.75
CA CYS A 330 7.98 8.30 -16.85
C CYS A 330 7.25 9.20 -17.87
N TYR A 331 7.73 9.16 -19.12
CA TYR A 331 7.22 9.92 -20.26
C TYR A 331 6.67 8.99 -21.34
N GLU A 332 5.85 9.52 -22.25
CA GLU A 332 5.34 8.75 -23.41
C GLU A 332 6.43 8.48 -24.46
N SER A 333 7.43 9.36 -24.53
CA SER A 333 8.57 9.24 -25.43
C SER A 333 9.80 9.92 -24.83
N CYS A 334 11.00 9.52 -25.26
CA CYS A 334 12.23 10.17 -24.81
C CYS A 334 12.28 11.65 -25.23
N PRO A 335 12.75 12.56 -24.35
CA PRO A 335 12.92 13.95 -24.70
C PRO A 335 14.01 14.14 -25.77
N SER A 336 14.00 15.29 -26.45
CA SER A 336 15.02 15.64 -27.44
C SER A 336 16.44 15.48 -26.88
N GLY A 337 17.34 14.89 -27.67
CA GLY A 337 18.69 14.54 -27.24
C GLY A 337 18.82 13.15 -26.60
N TYR A 338 17.72 12.43 -26.45
CA TYR A 338 17.68 11.05 -25.94
C TYR A 338 16.91 10.14 -26.90
N TYR A 339 17.20 8.83 -26.83
CA TYR A 339 16.55 7.80 -27.66
C TYR A 339 16.31 6.54 -26.82
N LEU A 340 15.42 5.68 -27.30
CA LEU A 340 15.16 4.37 -26.71
C LEU A 340 16.03 3.33 -27.45
N PRO A 341 16.94 2.61 -26.76
CA PRO A 341 17.91 1.74 -27.42
C PRO A 341 17.30 0.47 -28.04
N ASP A 342 16.22 -0.07 -27.46
CA ASP A 342 15.52 -1.27 -27.92
C ASP A 342 14.03 -1.20 -27.58
N ASP A 343 13.20 -1.95 -28.33
CA ASP A 343 11.74 -2.01 -28.10
C ASP A 343 11.37 -2.61 -26.71
N ASN A 344 12.32 -3.34 -26.10
CA ASN A 344 12.21 -3.89 -24.75
C ASN A 344 12.80 -2.95 -23.69
N GLY A 345 13.55 -1.93 -24.10
CA GLY A 345 14.12 -0.93 -23.23
C GLY A 345 13.04 0.01 -22.76
N GLN A 346 13.13 0.40 -21.49
CA GLN A 346 12.30 1.45 -20.93
C GLN A 346 13.14 2.62 -20.43
N VAL A 347 14.44 2.69 -20.73
CA VAL A 347 15.31 3.76 -20.21
C VAL A 347 15.86 4.57 -21.37
N CYS A 348 15.63 5.88 -21.33
CA CYS A 348 16.13 6.80 -22.34
C CYS A 348 17.65 6.96 -22.21
N GLU A 349 18.37 6.69 -23.31
CA GLU A 349 19.80 6.90 -23.41
C GLU A 349 20.11 8.19 -24.16
N LYS A 350 21.23 8.85 -23.78
CA LYS A 350 21.64 10.11 -24.42
C LYS A 350 22.21 9.85 -25.81
N CYS A 351 21.85 10.69 -26.78
CA CYS A 351 22.49 10.73 -28.08
C CYS A 351 23.99 11.07 -27.96
N ASN A 352 24.77 10.71 -28.98
CA ASN A 352 26.17 11.14 -29.08
C ASN A 352 26.30 12.67 -28.99
N SER A 353 27.40 13.18 -28.41
CA SER A 353 27.58 14.60 -28.06
C SER A 353 27.35 15.58 -29.20
N ASN A 354 27.63 15.17 -30.44
CA ASN A 354 27.53 16.02 -31.63
C ASN A 354 26.13 15.97 -32.27
N CYS A 355 25.28 15.05 -31.84
CA CYS A 355 23.97 14.77 -32.40
C CYS A 355 22.84 15.34 -31.52
N LEU A 356 21.95 16.15 -32.11
CA LEU A 356 20.83 16.78 -31.41
C LEU A 356 19.64 15.83 -31.28
N THR A 357 19.32 15.05 -32.33
CA THR A 357 18.30 14.00 -32.27
C THR A 357 18.80 12.75 -32.98
N CYS A 358 18.58 11.58 -32.40
CA CYS A 358 19.07 10.31 -32.91
C CYS A 358 18.02 9.21 -32.82
N LYS A 359 18.13 8.19 -33.68
CA LYS A 359 17.33 6.97 -33.58
C LYS A 359 18.05 5.86 -32.81
N THR A 360 19.39 5.80 -32.91
CA THR A 360 20.24 4.83 -32.22
C THR A 360 21.59 5.45 -31.83
N LYS A 361 22.37 4.75 -30.97
CA LYS A 361 23.63 5.23 -30.39
C LYS A 361 24.71 5.66 -31.39
N GLU A 362 25.05 4.79 -32.34
CA GLU A 362 26.35 4.90 -33.04
C GLU A 362 26.29 5.35 -34.52
N SER A 363 25.13 5.26 -35.19
CA SER A 363 25.08 5.49 -36.65
C SER A 363 23.73 6.00 -37.21
N ASN A 364 22.89 6.65 -36.40
CA ASN A 364 21.60 7.18 -36.88
C ASN A 364 21.29 8.55 -36.28
N CYS A 365 22.20 9.51 -36.42
CA CYS A 365 21.86 10.90 -36.14
C CYS A 365 20.88 11.42 -37.18
N LEU A 366 19.79 12.03 -36.72
CA LEU A 366 18.75 12.62 -37.56
C LEU A 366 18.95 14.13 -37.73
N THR A 367 19.44 14.81 -36.68
CA THR A 367 19.80 16.23 -36.73
C THR A 367 21.06 16.51 -35.93
N CYS A 368 21.96 17.32 -36.49
CA CYS A 368 23.17 17.78 -35.82
C CYS A 368 22.90 19.05 -35.00
N HIS A 369 23.74 19.31 -33.99
CA HIS A 369 23.77 20.64 -33.36
C HIS A 369 24.22 21.70 -34.38
N ASN A 370 23.84 22.97 -34.18
CA ASN A 370 23.99 24.07 -35.17
C ASN A 370 25.40 24.24 -35.80
N ASN A 371 26.46 23.80 -35.12
CA ASN A 371 27.85 23.95 -35.57
C ASN A 371 28.46 22.69 -36.21
N TYR A 372 27.63 21.69 -36.52
CA TYR A 372 28.09 20.42 -37.08
C TYR A 372 27.43 20.15 -38.44
N TYR A 373 28.11 19.40 -39.29
CA TYR A 373 27.67 19.00 -40.62
C TYR A 373 27.35 17.49 -40.64
N MET A 374 26.23 17.13 -41.26
CA MET A 374 25.79 15.75 -41.35
C MET A 374 26.41 15.03 -42.56
N TYR A 375 26.96 13.84 -42.32
CA TYR A 375 27.38 12.90 -43.36
C TYR A 375 27.14 11.48 -42.88
N ASP A 376 26.48 10.65 -43.70
CA ASP A 376 26.18 9.24 -43.39
C ASP A 376 25.62 9.03 -41.96
N ASN A 377 24.63 9.84 -41.59
CA ASN A 377 23.98 9.87 -40.27
C ASN A 377 24.94 10.09 -39.08
N LYS A 378 26.08 10.75 -39.30
CA LYS A 378 27.02 11.22 -38.27
C LYS A 378 27.26 12.73 -38.41
N CYS A 379 27.62 13.36 -37.30
CA CYS A 379 27.83 14.80 -37.22
C CYS A 379 29.31 15.10 -37.01
N TYR A 380 29.89 15.80 -37.98
CA TYR A 380 31.29 16.20 -38.01
C TYR A 380 31.41 17.69 -37.75
N LEU A 381 32.43 18.11 -37.01
CA LEU A 381 32.66 19.53 -36.77
C LEU A 381 33.12 20.21 -38.06
N ASP A 382 33.98 19.52 -38.80
CA ASP A 382 34.48 19.96 -40.11
C ASP A 382 34.47 18.78 -41.10
N CYS A 383 34.05 19.04 -42.33
CA CYS A 383 33.98 18.04 -43.40
C CYS A 383 35.36 17.51 -43.82
N ILE A 384 36.45 18.22 -43.47
CA ILE A 384 37.81 17.73 -43.71
C ILE A 384 38.12 16.40 -43.02
N GLU A 385 37.40 16.06 -41.94
CA GLU A 385 37.54 14.79 -41.23
C GLU A 385 37.15 13.57 -42.09
N LEU A 386 36.39 13.79 -43.17
CA LEU A 386 35.94 12.75 -44.10
C LEU A 386 36.89 12.56 -45.30
N ASN A 387 37.90 13.42 -45.45
CA ASN A 387 38.82 13.35 -46.57
C ASN A 387 39.59 12.03 -46.57
N ASP A 388 39.65 11.39 -47.73
CA ASP A 388 40.45 10.19 -47.98
C ASP A 388 41.46 10.48 -49.11
N PRO A 389 42.65 11.00 -48.76
CA PRO A 389 43.69 11.31 -49.73
C PRO A 389 44.20 10.10 -50.52
N LYS A 390 44.05 8.87 -50.00
CA LYS A 390 44.54 7.66 -50.70
C LYS A 390 43.67 7.33 -51.91
N ASN A 391 42.39 7.67 -51.85
CA ASN A 391 41.41 7.43 -52.90
C ASN A 391 41.01 8.71 -53.64
N ASN A 392 41.69 9.83 -53.39
CA ASN A 392 41.41 11.15 -53.98
C ASN A 392 39.97 11.65 -53.74
N ILE A 393 39.44 11.42 -52.52
CA ILE A 393 38.09 11.84 -52.13
C ILE A 393 38.20 12.95 -51.09
N TYR A 394 37.59 14.10 -51.36
CA TYR A 394 37.59 15.26 -50.48
C TYR A 394 36.17 15.80 -50.30
N TYR A 395 35.87 16.35 -49.12
CA TYR A 395 34.55 16.87 -48.76
C TYR A 395 34.64 18.34 -48.32
N GLY A 396 33.58 19.09 -48.58
CA GLY A 396 33.40 20.46 -48.12
C GLY A 396 32.01 20.69 -47.52
N PRO A 397 31.83 21.81 -46.81
CA PRO A 397 30.55 22.13 -46.18
C PRO A 397 29.52 22.60 -47.20
N ASP A 398 28.28 22.16 -47.02
CA ASP A 398 27.07 22.80 -47.53
C ASP A 398 26.42 23.58 -46.38
N GLU A 399 26.61 24.90 -46.38
CA GLU A 399 26.09 25.80 -45.36
C GLU A 399 24.56 25.87 -45.35
N THR A 400 23.91 25.58 -46.47
CA THR A 400 22.45 25.69 -46.62
C THR A 400 21.75 24.51 -45.97
N ASN A 401 22.23 23.29 -46.24
CA ASN A 401 21.62 22.07 -45.70
C ASN A 401 22.37 21.48 -44.50
N LYS A 402 23.47 22.11 -44.06
CA LYS A 402 24.36 21.63 -42.98
C LYS A 402 24.79 20.17 -43.19
N LYS A 403 25.27 19.86 -44.38
CA LYS A 403 25.80 18.53 -44.77
C LYS A 403 27.23 18.64 -45.28
N CYS A 404 27.97 17.54 -45.22
CA CYS A 404 29.21 17.41 -45.97
C CYS A 404 28.90 16.78 -47.33
N LEU A 405 29.37 17.44 -48.39
CA LEU A 405 29.25 16.97 -49.76
C LEU A 405 30.63 16.88 -50.39
N GLN A 406 30.79 15.93 -51.32
CA GLN A 406 32.07 15.73 -51.99
C GLN A 406 32.45 16.98 -52.79
N CYS A 407 33.72 17.35 -52.74
CA CYS A 407 34.28 18.42 -53.54
C CYS A 407 34.11 18.11 -55.04
N SER A 408 34.12 19.15 -55.86
CA SER A 408 34.17 19.00 -57.32
C SER A 408 35.40 18.20 -57.77
N ILE A 409 35.30 17.50 -58.90
CA ILE A 409 36.37 16.65 -59.42
C ILE A 409 37.73 17.38 -59.50
N GLY A 410 38.81 16.70 -59.13
CA GLY A 410 40.17 17.26 -59.13
C GLY A 410 40.46 18.24 -57.99
N CYS A 411 39.48 18.54 -57.13
CA CYS A 411 39.64 19.45 -56.01
C CYS A 411 40.05 18.73 -54.72
N ILE A 412 41.14 19.19 -54.09
CA ILE A 412 41.65 18.65 -52.82
C ILE A 412 41.31 19.52 -51.60
N GLN A 413 40.75 20.70 -51.81
CA GLN A 413 40.24 21.58 -50.76
C GLN A 413 39.14 22.48 -51.33
N CYS A 414 37.93 22.41 -50.78
CA CYS A 414 36.77 23.18 -51.24
C CYS A 414 36.02 23.85 -50.07
N SER A 415 35.45 25.03 -50.31
CA SER A 415 34.51 25.68 -49.38
C SER A 415 33.72 26.78 -50.11
N PRO A 416 32.39 26.66 -50.25
CA PRO A 416 31.55 25.47 -50.02
C PRO A 416 31.94 24.28 -50.94
N TYR A 417 31.28 23.13 -50.78
CA TYR A 417 31.61 21.88 -51.50
C TYR A 417 31.78 22.04 -53.03
N ASN A 418 31.07 22.99 -53.65
CA ASN A 418 31.10 23.26 -55.08
C ASN A 418 32.08 24.36 -55.52
N ILE A 419 32.85 24.95 -54.59
CA ILE A 419 33.87 25.96 -54.90
C ILE A 419 35.23 25.44 -54.45
N CYS A 420 36.08 25.11 -55.42
CA CYS A 420 37.42 24.64 -55.20
C CYS A 420 38.38 25.78 -54.86
N GLN A 421 39.16 25.57 -53.80
CA GLN A 421 40.24 26.46 -53.36
C GLN A 421 41.62 25.93 -53.78
N LYS A 422 41.76 24.60 -53.93
CA LYS A 422 43.02 23.95 -54.30
C LYS A 422 42.76 22.69 -55.11
N CYS A 423 43.40 22.59 -56.28
CA CYS A 423 43.36 21.40 -57.11
C CYS A 423 44.52 20.45 -56.81
N ASP A 424 44.33 19.19 -57.15
CA ASP A 424 45.44 18.23 -57.28
C ASP A 424 46.33 18.65 -58.46
N VAL A 425 47.48 19.24 -58.13
CA VAL A 425 48.39 19.84 -59.10
C VAL A 425 49.07 18.84 -60.02
N GLU A 426 49.00 17.53 -59.72
CA GLU A 426 49.57 16.50 -60.60
C GLU A 426 48.73 16.31 -61.87
N LYS A 427 47.41 16.53 -61.79
CA LYS A 427 46.47 16.27 -62.90
C LYS A 427 45.59 17.46 -63.27
N TYR A 428 45.46 18.46 -62.41
CA TYR A 428 44.49 19.54 -62.57
C TYR A 428 45.07 20.93 -62.29
N THR A 429 44.53 21.94 -62.99
CA THR A 429 44.81 23.36 -62.80
C THR A 429 43.55 24.07 -62.31
N LEU A 430 43.69 24.98 -61.34
CA LEU A 430 42.58 25.74 -60.76
C LEU A 430 42.19 26.93 -61.63
N ASP A 431 40.91 27.02 -62.02
CA ASP A 431 40.31 28.27 -62.46
C ASP A 431 39.81 29.03 -61.23
N SER A 432 40.52 30.10 -60.90
CA SER A 432 40.22 30.93 -59.73
C SER A 432 38.96 31.79 -59.87
N ALA A 433 38.46 32.02 -61.09
CA ALA A 433 37.24 32.78 -61.32
C ALA A 433 35.98 31.90 -61.18
N LEU A 434 36.07 30.64 -61.61
CA LEU A 434 34.98 29.68 -61.54
C LEU A 434 35.04 28.76 -60.32
N GLY A 435 36.19 28.69 -59.63
CA GLY A 435 36.37 27.81 -58.47
C GLY A 435 36.30 26.33 -58.83
N ILE A 436 36.83 25.93 -59.99
CA ILE A 436 36.79 24.56 -60.48
C ILE A 436 38.17 24.12 -61.00
N CYS A 437 38.39 22.81 -60.99
CA CYS A 437 39.63 22.21 -61.46
C CYS A 437 39.44 21.66 -62.88
N PHE A 438 40.34 22.04 -63.79
CA PHE A 438 40.38 21.52 -65.15
C PHE A 438 41.57 20.61 -65.33
N LEU A 439 41.45 19.55 -66.13
CA LEU A 439 42.56 18.68 -66.47
C LEU A 439 43.69 19.50 -67.09
N THR A 440 44.90 19.33 -66.57
CA THR A 440 46.09 19.98 -67.12
C THR A 440 46.39 19.34 -68.48
N PRO A 441 46.37 20.09 -69.60
CA PRO A 441 46.63 19.52 -70.92
C PRO A 441 48.03 18.92 -70.97
N THR A 442 48.15 17.66 -71.39
CA THR A 442 49.45 17.02 -71.65
C THR A 442 49.83 17.23 -73.12
N GLN A 443 51.13 17.33 -73.42
CA GLN A 443 51.65 17.53 -74.78
C GLN A 443 51.36 16.36 -75.75
N PHE A 444 50.71 15.29 -75.28
CA PHE A 444 50.28 14.16 -76.11
C PHE A 444 48.94 14.42 -76.82
N PHE A 445 48.04 15.22 -76.25
CA PHE A 445 46.72 15.49 -76.85
C PHE A 445 46.68 16.74 -77.72
N SER A 446 47.51 17.74 -77.45
CA SER A 446 47.48 19.03 -78.16
C SER A 446 48.22 19.03 -79.50
N ASP A 447 49.17 18.12 -79.71
CA ASP A 447 50.09 18.16 -80.87
C ASP A 447 50.13 16.86 -81.70
N SER A 448 49.17 15.94 -81.55
CA SER A 448 49.10 14.78 -82.45
C SER A 448 48.32 15.12 -83.73
N ASP A 449 48.97 14.91 -84.88
CA ASP A 449 48.35 15.05 -86.21
C ASP A 449 47.20 14.06 -86.42
N GLU A 450 47.19 12.95 -85.68
CA GLU A 450 46.18 11.89 -85.73
C GLU A 450 44.83 12.28 -85.10
N PHE A 451 44.83 13.22 -84.13
CA PHE A 451 43.59 13.74 -83.54
C PHE A 451 43.15 15.06 -84.18
N SER A 452 44.10 15.94 -84.51
CA SER A 452 43.82 17.31 -84.96
C SER A 452 43.30 17.38 -86.41
N ASN A 453 43.68 16.43 -87.26
CA ASN A 453 43.37 16.42 -88.70
C ASN A 453 42.63 15.15 -89.17
N SER A 454 42.01 14.40 -88.26
CA SER A 454 41.19 13.25 -88.62
C SER A 454 39.82 13.68 -89.17
N GLU A 455 39.48 13.23 -90.39
CA GLU A 455 38.18 13.47 -91.03
C GLU A 455 37.00 12.90 -90.21
N ILE A 456 37.26 11.89 -89.36
CA ILE A 456 36.26 11.24 -88.51
C ILE A 456 35.86 12.15 -87.34
N PHE A 457 36.80 12.92 -86.78
CA PHE A 457 36.54 13.84 -85.67
C PHE A 457 36.02 15.21 -86.14
N THR A 458 36.54 15.72 -87.26
CA THR A 458 36.14 17.03 -87.81
C THR A 458 34.75 17.02 -88.47
N SER A 459 34.29 15.88 -89.00
CA SER A 459 33.00 15.78 -89.70
C SER A 459 31.84 15.26 -88.84
N SER A 460 32.07 15.01 -87.54
CA SER A 460 30.99 14.57 -86.66
C SER A 460 30.30 15.76 -85.99
N HIS A 461 28.99 15.89 -86.17
CA HIS A 461 28.16 16.88 -85.48
C HIS A 461 28.13 16.70 -83.95
N ALA A 462 28.56 15.53 -83.45
CA ALA A 462 28.64 15.24 -82.03
C ALA A 462 29.84 15.92 -81.34
N PHE A 463 30.92 16.23 -82.07
CA PHE A 463 32.11 16.91 -81.53
C PHE A 463 32.14 18.40 -81.85
N SER A 464 31.68 18.82 -83.03
CA SER A 464 31.73 20.22 -83.45
C SER A 464 30.69 21.12 -82.75
N ASP A 465 29.53 20.58 -82.38
CA ASP A 465 28.40 21.36 -81.85
C ASP A 465 27.97 20.98 -80.42
N SER A 466 28.69 20.09 -79.71
CA SER A 466 28.26 19.73 -78.35
C SER A 466 28.80 20.69 -77.29
N THR A 467 27.89 21.43 -76.66
CA THR A 467 28.13 22.14 -75.39
C THR A 467 28.46 21.19 -74.22
N TYR A 468 28.40 19.88 -74.46
CA TYR A 468 28.70 18.81 -73.52
C TYR A 468 30.19 18.46 -73.45
N PHE A 469 30.97 18.68 -74.51
CA PHE A 469 32.42 18.40 -74.48
C PHE A 469 33.24 19.52 -73.84
N SER A 470 32.73 20.75 -73.83
CA SER A 470 33.40 21.86 -73.13
C SER A 470 33.01 21.98 -71.66
N LYS A 471 31.92 21.33 -71.21
CA LYS A 471 31.41 21.44 -69.84
C LYS A 471 30.53 20.25 -69.40
N SER A 472 31.07 19.03 -69.20
CA SER A 472 30.43 18.07 -68.25
C SER A 472 31.23 16.80 -67.94
N ASN A 473 30.96 16.26 -66.74
CA ASN A 473 31.62 15.18 -66.02
C ASN A 473 31.21 13.76 -66.50
N VAL A 474 31.03 13.54 -67.80
CA VAL A 474 30.21 12.43 -68.32
C VAL A 474 31.02 11.41 -69.13
N PHE A 475 32.25 11.10 -68.70
CA PHE A 475 33.08 10.09 -69.38
C PHE A 475 33.23 8.75 -68.66
N SER A 476 32.71 8.59 -67.43
CA SER A 476 32.74 7.30 -66.73
C SER A 476 31.37 6.63 -66.54
N GLU A 477 30.24 7.36 -66.68
CA GLU A 477 28.91 6.83 -66.32
C GLU A 477 27.79 7.06 -67.36
N SER A 478 28.08 7.44 -68.62
CA SER A 478 27.00 7.49 -69.63
C SER A 478 26.82 6.15 -70.35
N SER A 479 25.60 5.61 -70.26
CA SER A 479 25.15 4.43 -71.03
C SER A 479 25.18 4.64 -72.55
N TYR A 480 25.34 5.87 -73.03
CA TYR A 480 25.52 6.18 -74.44
C TYR A 480 26.91 5.81 -74.98
N PHE A 481 27.94 5.80 -74.13
CA PHE A 481 29.31 5.45 -74.54
C PHE A 481 29.61 3.94 -74.41
N SER A 482 29.07 3.26 -73.39
CA SER A 482 29.34 1.83 -73.19
C SER A 482 28.63 0.91 -74.18
N GLU A 483 27.54 1.37 -74.83
CA GLU A 483 26.71 0.52 -75.69
C GLU A 483 26.57 1.00 -77.15
N SER A 484 27.26 2.06 -77.58
CA SER A 484 27.19 2.45 -78.99
C SER A 484 28.06 1.53 -79.86
N SER A 485 27.43 0.85 -80.82
CA SER A 485 28.11 -0.03 -81.77
C SER A 485 29.13 0.69 -82.66
N GLY A 486 29.08 2.03 -82.71
CA GLY A 486 30.07 2.85 -83.41
C GLY A 486 31.39 3.02 -82.63
N PHE A 487 31.38 2.85 -81.31
CA PHE A 487 32.59 2.95 -80.48
C PHE A 487 33.27 1.60 -80.25
N SER A 488 32.49 0.53 -80.05
CA SER A 488 33.02 -0.80 -79.73
C SER A 488 33.63 -1.54 -80.93
N GLU A 489 33.24 -1.19 -82.16
CA GLU A 489 33.76 -1.84 -83.39
C GLU A 489 34.69 -0.95 -84.23
N SER A 490 35.03 0.24 -83.74
CA SER A 490 35.99 1.13 -84.39
C SER A 490 37.41 0.62 -84.15
N SER A 491 38.07 0.11 -85.22
CA SER A 491 39.48 -0.32 -85.16
C SER A 491 40.44 0.81 -84.78
N GLY A 492 40.04 2.08 -84.97
CA GLY A 492 40.80 3.24 -84.50
C GLY A 492 40.76 3.44 -82.99
N PHE A 493 39.72 2.93 -82.31
CA PHE A 493 39.56 3.06 -80.86
C PHE A 493 40.12 1.84 -80.12
N SER A 494 39.83 0.63 -80.59
CA SER A 494 40.27 -0.61 -79.95
C SER A 494 41.75 -0.94 -80.15
N GLU A 495 42.40 -0.41 -81.20
CA GLU A 495 43.80 -0.71 -81.52
C GLU A 495 44.74 0.50 -81.45
N SER A 496 44.26 1.69 -81.04
CA SER A 496 45.20 2.79 -80.77
C SER A 496 45.98 2.53 -79.48
N SER A 497 47.30 2.60 -79.56
CA SER A 497 48.20 2.42 -78.41
C SER A 497 47.93 3.42 -77.28
N GLY A 498 47.37 4.60 -77.60
CA GLY A 498 46.98 5.60 -76.62
C GLY A 498 45.81 5.18 -75.71
N PHE A 499 44.91 4.31 -76.17
CA PHE A 499 43.77 3.81 -75.37
C PHE A 499 44.03 2.44 -74.75
N SER A 500 44.73 1.55 -75.46
CA SER A 500 45.01 0.19 -74.96
C SER A 500 46.16 0.13 -73.95
N GLU A 501 47.07 1.11 -73.95
CA GLU A 501 48.22 1.15 -73.03
C GLU A 501 48.11 2.25 -71.95
N SER A 502 47.04 3.05 -71.94
CA SER A 502 46.78 3.98 -70.85
C SER A 502 46.26 3.24 -69.62
N SER A 503 47.04 3.30 -68.53
CA SER A 503 46.66 2.73 -67.23
C SER A 503 45.40 3.39 -66.64
N ASP A 504 45.08 4.62 -67.06
CA ASP A 504 43.88 5.33 -66.61
C ASP A 504 42.58 4.75 -67.24
N PHE A 505 42.66 4.04 -68.37
CA PHE A 505 41.48 3.44 -69.05
C PHE A 505 41.31 1.94 -68.78
N THR A 506 42.41 1.20 -68.71
CA THR A 506 42.40 -0.27 -68.58
C THR A 506 42.12 -0.77 -67.16
N GLU A 507 42.29 0.05 -66.13
CA GLU A 507 41.99 -0.30 -64.74
C GLU A 507 40.62 0.20 -64.24
N SER A 508 39.79 0.79 -65.11
CA SER A 508 38.40 1.05 -64.75
C SER A 508 37.62 -0.27 -64.72
N HIS A 509 36.99 -0.59 -63.58
CA HIS A 509 36.24 -1.85 -63.39
C HIS A 509 35.12 -2.10 -64.42
N ASN A 510 34.75 -1.11 -65.23
CA ASN A 510 33.71 -1.20 -66.26
C ASN A 510 34.16 -1.77 -67.62
N PHE A 511 35.47 -1.97 -67.85
CA PHE A 511 35.99 -2.46 -69.14
C PHE A 511 36.87 -3.72 -69.02
N SER A 512 36.46 -4.68 -68.18
CA SER A 512 37.12 -5.99 -68.12
C SER A 512 36.47 -7.01 -69.08
N PRO A 513 37.24 -7.89 -69.76
CA PRO A 513 36.69 -8.83 -70.72
C PRO A 513 35.84 -9.91 -70.03
N SER A 514 34.60 -10.07 -70.48
CA SER A 514 33.68 -11.11 -70.02
C SER A 514 34.27 -12.52 -70.17
N ARG A 515 34.59 -13.18 -69.04
CA ARG A 515 35.03 -14.59 -69.03
C ARG A 515 33.88 -15.51 -69.44
N ARG A 516 34.08 -16.28 -70.51
CA ARG A 516 33.20 -17.37 -70.96
C ARG A 516 32.98 -18.39 -69.83
N LYS A 517 31.71 -18.62 -69.46
CA LYS A 517 31.29 -19.73 -68.60
C LYS A 517 31.47 -21.06 -69.36
N LEU A 518 32.44 -21.87 -68.94
CA LEU A 518 32.47 -23.30 -69.25
C LEU A 518 31.61 -24.03 -68.21
N PHE A 519 30.50 -24.60 -68.66
CA PHE A 519 29.76 -25.61 -67.90
C PHE A 519 30.58 -26.90 -67.84
N SER A 520 30.84 -27.39 -66.63
CA SER A 520 31.29 -28.76 -66.38
C SER A 520 30.36 -29.41 -65.37
N SER A 521 29.82 -30.56 -65.76
CA SER A 521 28.86 -31.39 -65.02
C SER A 521 29.52 -32.31 -64.00
N ARG A 522 28.88 -32.45 -62.81
CA ARG A 522 28.81 -33.59 -61.86
C ARG A 522 30.16 -34.27 -61.50
N HIS A 523 30.51 -34.48 -60.23
CA HIS A 523 29.76 -35.11 -59.15
C HIS A 523 30.40 -34.77 -57.80
#